data_AF-A0A0F9E337-F1
#
_entry.id   AF-A0A0F9E337-F1
#
_cell.length_a   1.000
_cell.length_b   1.000
_cell.length_c   1.000
_cell.angle_alpha   90.00
_cell.angle_beta   90.00
_cell.angle_gamma   90.00
#
_symmetry.space_group_name_H-M   'P 1'
#
loop_
_entity.id
_entity.type
_entity.pdbx_description
1 polymer ?
#
loop_
_entity_poly.entity_id
_entity_poly.type
_entity_poly.pdbx_seq_one_letter_code
_entity_poly.pdbx_strand_id
1 'polypeptide(L)'
;MDGNFNENDISRVVEADRAHIWHHLSQHKPYETTDPRIIVEGKGMRVWDQKGKEHLDAVSGGVWTVNVGYGRESIANAVRDQLIKLNYFAGSAGSIPGSHFAEKLLDKMPGLDRVYYCNSGSEANEKAFKMVRQIAHKRYGGKKHKILYRDRDYHGTTIGCLSAGGQDERNAQYGPFAPGFVRVPHCLEYRSFEQDGAPQENYGPWAADQIEKVILAEGPETVGALCLEPVTAGGGVICPPDGYWERVQE
;
A
#
# COMPACT_ATOMS: atom_id res chain seq x y z
N MET A 1 -16.09 -22.08 29.18
CA MET A 1 -15.19 -21.13 28.50
C MET A 1 -14.91 -20.02 29.47
N ASP A 2 -14.05 -20.35 30.41
CA ASP A 2 -13.86 -19.72 31.70
C ASP A 2 -12.58 -18.88 31.72
N GLY A 3 -12.13 -18.45 30.52
CA GLY A 3 -11.39 -17.20 30.29
C GLY A 3 -10.03 -17.00 30.96
N ASN A 4 -9.63 -17.89 31.87
CA ASN A 4 -8.42 -17.75 32.66
C ASN A 4 -7.26 -18.35 31.89
N PHE A 5 -6.69 -17.53 31.00
CA PHE A 5 -5.33 -17.67 30.52
C PHE A 5 -4.40 -17.51 31.73
N ASN A 6 -3.81 -18.60 32.21
CA ASN A 6 -2.73 -18.51 33.18
C ASN A 6 -1.54 -17.84 32.46
N GLU A 7 -1.09 -16.69 32.95
CA GLU A 7 -0.20 -15.70 32.30
C GLU A 7 1.14 -16.23 31.75
N ASN A 8 1.49 -17.51 31.94
CA ASN A 8 2.77 -18.10 31.55
C ASN A 8 2.68 -19.29 30.56
N ASP A 9 1.49 -19.76 30.17
CA ASP A 9 1.33 -20.83 29.18
C ASP A 9 0.48 -20.38 27.99
N ILE A 10 1.16 -20.14 26.87
CA ILE A 10 0.60 -19.68 25.59
C ILE A 10 0.36 -20.83 24.60
N SER A 11 0.62 -22.09 24.98
CA SER A 11 0.50 -23.27 24.09
C SER A 11 -0.86 -23.37 23.41
N ARG A 12 -1.95 -23.21 24.16
CA ARG A 12 -3.32 -23.23 23.63
C ARG A 12 -3.58 -22.12 22.60
N VAL A 13 -2.98 -20.95 22.74
CA VAL A 13 -3.10 -19.85 21.76
C VAL A 13 -2.35 -20.21 20.48
N VAL A 14 -1.15 -20.79 20.60
CA VAL A 14 -0.36 -21.26 19.46
C VAL A 14 -1.11 -22.35 18.69
N GLU A 15 -1.71 -23.30 19.39
CA GLU A 15 -2.55 -24.35 18.79
C GLU A 15 -3.76 -23.76 18.08
N ALA A 16 -4.47 -22.82 18.72
CA ALA A 16 -5.63 -22.16 18.13
C ALA A 16 -5.26 -21.34 16.89
N ASP A 17 -4.16 -20.59 16.93
CA ASP A 17 -3.65 -19.83 15.79
C ASP A 17 -3.37 -20.75 14.61
N ARG A 18 -2.59 -21.81 14.84
CA ARG A 18 -2.24 -22.79 13.81
C ARG A 18 -3.47 -23.46 13.21
N ALA A 19 -4.46 -23.79 14.04
CA ALA A 19 -5.64 -24.52 13.60
C ALA A 19 -6.68 -23.65 12.90
N HIS A 20 -6.71 -22.33 13.16
CA HIS A 20 -7.86 -21.49 12.82
C HIS A 20 -7.54 -20.18 12.12
N ILE A 21 -6.28 -19.73 12.07
CA ILE A 21 -5.91 -18.44 11.48
C ILE A 21 -5.28 -18.63 10.10
N TRP A 22 -5.93 -18.04 9.09
CA TRP A 22 -5.34 -17.88 7.76
C TRP A 22 -4.47 -16.61 7.73
N HIS A 23 -3.20 -16.77 8.12
CA HIS A 23 -2.18 -15.71 8.00
C HIS A 23 -2.02 -15.12 6.59
N HIS A 24 -1.94 -13.79 6.53
CA HIS A 24 -1.69 -13.05 5.30
C HIS A 24 -0.29 -13.37 4.75
N LEU A 25 -0.18 -13.64 3.44
CA LEU A 25 1.08 -13.87 2.71
C LEU A 25 2.03 -14.89 3.35
N SER A 26 1.46 -15.91 4.00
CA SER A 26 2.22 -16.97 4.65
C SER A 26 1.99 -18.29 3.93
N GLN A 27 3.04 -19.10 3.81
CA GLN A 27 2.91 -20.50 3.42
C GLN A 27 2.59 -21.29 4.69
N HIS A 28 1.41 -21.89 4.78
CA HIS A 28 0.94 -22.55 6.01
C HIS A 28 1.47 -23.97 6.18
N LYS A 29 1.96 -24.63 5.12
CA LYS A 29 2.45 -26.01 5.19
C LYS A 29 3.53 -26.22 6.28
N PRO A 30 4.55 -25.35 6.42
CA PRO A 30 5.51 -25.40 7.53
C PRO A 30 4.89 -25.35 8.94
N TYR A 31 3.70 -24.78 9.11
CA TYR A 31 3.06 -24.69 10.43
C TYR A 31 2.57 -26.04 10.97
N GLU A 32 2.54 -27.09 10.14
CA GLU A 32 2.29 -28.45 10.62
C GLU A 32 3.40 -28.98 11.55
N THR A 33 4.64 -28.49 11.39
CA THR A 33 5.81 -28.95 12.16
C THR A 33 6.49 -27.85 12.96
N THR A 34 6.20 -26.59 12.68
CA THR A 34 6.81 -25.42 13.34
C THR A 34 5.73 -24.48 13.84
N ASP A 35 5.88 -23.92 15.04
CA ASP A 35 4.91 -22.95 15.55
C ASP A 35 4.90 -21.66 14.71
N PRO A 36 3.71 -21.08 14.43
CA PRO A 36 3.62 -19.71 13.95
C PRO A 36 4.25 -18.75 14.98
N ARG A 37 4.93 -17.70 14.51
CA ARG A 37 5.47 -16.67 15.40
C ARG A 37 4.34 -15.76 15.86
N ILE A 38 4.18 -15.61 17.17
CA ILE A 38 3.18 -14.74 17.77
C ILE A 38 3.92 -13.61 18.48
N ILE A 39 3.66 -12.37 18.07
CA ILE A 39 4.17 -11.18 18.75
C ILE A 39 3.19 -10.81 19.85
N VAL A 40 3.66 -10.72 21.09
CA VAL A 40 2.83 -10.56 22.29
C VAL A 40 2.92 -9.17 22.91
N GLU A 41 4.03 -8.47 22.73
CA GLU A 41 4.24 -7.12 23.27
C GLU A 41 5.05 -6.26 22.29
N GLY A 42 4.81 -4.95 22.30
CA GLY A 42 5.64 -3.97 21.59
C GLY A 42 5.83 -2.70 22.42
N LYS A 43 7.06 -2.18 22.43
CA LYS A 43 7.42 -0.91 23.11
C LYS A 43 8.48 -0.16 22.30
N GLY A 44 8.17 1.08 21.92
CA GLY A 44 9.08 1.89 21.12
C GLY A 44 9.35 1.22 19.76
N MET A 45 10.58 0.79 19.50
CA MET A 45 10.97 0.08 18.27
C MET A 45 11.18 -1.43 18.46
N ARG A 46 10.79 -1.96 19.62
CA ARG A 46 11.05 -3.36 20.00
C ARG A 46 9.76 -4.13 20.17
N VAL A 47 9.81 -5.43 19.85
CA VAL A 47 8.70 -6.37 20.01
C VAL A 47 9.18 -7.65 20.68
N TRP A 48 8.31 -8.32 21.42
CA TRP A 48 8.59 -9.59 22.07
C TRP A 48 7.70 -10.68 21.48
N ASP A 49 8.29 -11.84 21.18
CA ASP A 49 7.54 -13.01 20.72
C ASP A 49 7.04 -13.88 21.89
N GLN A 50 6.26 -14.91 21.57
CA GLN A 50 5.67 -15.82 22.55
C GLN A 50 6.68 -16.59 23.41
N LYS A 51 7.97 -16.60 23.02
CA LYS A 51 9.05 -17.24 23.77
C LYS A 51 9.78 -16.24 24.67
N GLY A 52 9.26 -15.02 24.79
CA GLY A 52 9.88 -13.91 25.53
C GLY A 52 11.11 -13.32 24.82
N LYS A 53 11.37 -13.70 23.56
CA LYS A 53 12.52 -13.16 22.83
C LYS A 53 12.19 -11.78 22.31
N GLU A 54 13.05 -10.83 22.66
CA GLU A 54 13.02 -9.47 22.15
C GLU A 54 13.60 -9.39 20.74
N HIS A 55 12.97 -8.59 19.88
CA HIS A 55 13.42 -8.27 18.54
C HIS A 55 13.39 -6.77 18.33
N LEU A 56 14.40 -6.24 17.62
CA LEU A 56 14.32 -4.92 17.02
C LEU A 56 13.42 -5.01 15.78
N ASP A 57 12.37 -4.21 15.74
CA ASP A 57 11.55 -4.05 14.55
C ASP A 57 12.11 -2.93 13.67
N ALA A 58 12.94 -3.32 12.71
CA ALA A 58 13.55 -2.41 11.74
C ALA A 58 12.66 -2.13 10.51
N VAL A 59 11.41 -2.60 10.49
CA VAL A 59 10.48 -2.50 9.34
C VAL A 59 9.09 -1.97 9.72
N SER A 60 8.95 -1.39 10.93
CA SER A 60 7.76 -0.67 11.40
C SER A 60 6.44 -1.46 11.24
N GLY A 61 6.27 -2.55 11.98
CA GLY A 61 5.08 -3.41 11.94
C GLY A 61 5.22 -4.57 10.97
N GLY A 62 6.41 -4.83 10.44
CA GLY A 62 6.60 -5.77 9.33
C GLY A 62 6.13 -5.24 7.97
N VAL A 63 5.35 -4.15 7.95
CA VAL A 63 4.68 -3.61 6.76
C VAL A 63 4.61 -2.07 6.76
N TRP A 64 5.63 -1.37 7.29
CA TRP A 64 5.82 0.08 7.09
C TRP A 64 4.74 1.01 7.69
N THR A 65 4.12 0.64 8.82
CA THR A 65 2.95 1.36 9.38
C THR A 65 3.14 1.92 10.79
N VAL A 66 4.03 1.35 11.62
CA VAL A 66 4.17 1.73 13.04
C VAL A 66 5.17 2.89 13.23
N ASN A 67 4.94 4.00 12.52
CA ASN A 67 5.92 5.09 12.38
C ASN A 67 6.26 5.83 13.69
N VAL A 68 5.35 5.83 14.67
CA VAL A 68 5.53 6.50 15.98
C VAL A 68 5.90 5.52 17.10
N GLY A 69 6.23 4.28 16.75
CA GLY A 69 6.57 3.21 17.67
C GLY A 69 5.38 2.58 18.38
N TYR A 70 5.62 1.44 19.02
CA TYR A 70 4.65 0.67 19.79
C TYR A 70 4.41 1.26 21.19
N GLY A 71 3.24 0.95 21.77
CA GLY A 71 2.91 1.28 23.16
C GLY A 71 2.52 2.75 23.40
N ARG A 72 1.95 3.43 22.39
CA ARG A 72 1.56 4.85 22.51
C ARG A 72 0.22 5.01 23.23
N GLU A 73 0.27 5.09 24.55
CA GLU A 73 -0.93 5.28 25.41
C GLU A 73 -1.78 6.47 25.00
N SER A 74 -1.17 7.57 24.55
CA SER A 74 -1.91 8.75 24.08
C SER A 74 -2.84 8.46 22.90
N ILE A 75 -2.40 7.60 21.97
CA ILE A 75 -3.23 7.16 20.83
C ILE A 75 -4.32 6.20 21.32
N ALA A 76 -3.96 5.23 22.17
CA ALA A 76 -4.91 4.26 22.71
C ALA A 76 -6.05 4.95 23.49
N ASN A 77 -5.72 5.92 24.34
CA ASN A 77 -6.70 6.68 25.10
C ASN A 77 -7.61 7.52 24.18
N ALA A 78 -7.07 8.17 23.15
CA ALA A 78 -7.88 8.93 22.19
C ALA A 78 -8.88 8.04 21.42
N VAL A 79 -8.47 6.83 21.03
CA VAL A 79 -9.36 5.84 20.39
C VAL A 79 -10.43 5.36 21.38
N ARG A 80 -10.04 4.97 22.60
CA ARG A 80 -10.97 4.53 23.65
C ARG A 80 -12.07 5.57 23.90
N ASP A 81 -11.66 6.82 24.12
CA ASP A 81 -12.58 7.90 24.47
C ASP A 81 -13.58 8.18 23.33
N GLN A 82 -13.10 8.14 22.07
CA GLN A 82 -13.98 8.27 20.92
C GLN A 82 -14.94 7.08 20.76
N LEU A 83 -14.48 5.84 21.00
CA LEU A 83 -15.32 4.64 20.92
C LEU A 83 -16.46 4.65 21.96
N ILE A 84 -16.18 5.11 23.19
CA ILE A 84 -17.22 5.26 24.23
C ILE A 84 -18.23 6.34 23.83
N LYS A 85 -17.76 7.46 23.28
CA LYS A 85 -18.61 8.60 22.91
C LYS A 85 -19.49 8.30 21.69
N LEU A 86 -18.89 7.78 20.62
CA LEU A 86 -19.55 7.36 19.40
C LEU A 86 -18.59 6.47 18.60
N ASN A 87 -18.81 5.17 18.67
CA ASN A 87 -17.99 4.17 17.98
C ASN A 87 -18.17 4.18 16.46
N TYR A 88 -19.39 4.43 15.96
CA TYR A 88 -19.66 4.48 14.53
C TYR A 88 -20.95 5.22 14.18
N PHE A 89 -20.86 6.00 13.10
CA PHE A 89 -22.00 6.38 12.27
C PHE A 89 -21.54 6.42 10.81
N ALA A 90 -22.45 6.15 9.87
CA ALA A 90 -22.08 6.04 8.47
C ALA A 90 -21.46 7.34 7.92
N GLY A 91 -20.45 7.22 7.06
CA GLY A 91 -19.74 8.34 6.41
C GLY A 91 -20.57 9.15 5.41
N SER A 92 -21.88 8.87 5.31
CA SER A 92 -22.84 9.78 4.69
C SER A 92 -23.13 11.01 5.55
N ALA A 93 -22.82 10.97 6.85
CA ALA A 93 -22.82 12.11 7.75
C ALA A 93 -21.38 12.53 8.12
N GLY A 94 -21.22 13.75 8.62
CA GLY A 94 -19.94 14.26 9.11
C GLY A 94 -19.55 13.68 10.48
N SER A 95 -18.26 13.72 10.79
CA SER A 95 -17.73 13.36 12.12
C SER A 95 -16.75 14.43 12.61
N ILE A 96 -16.83 14.78 13.90
CA ILE A 96 -15.91 15.77 14.50
C ILE A 96 -14.44 15.34 14.34
N PRO A 97 -14.04 14.08 14.63
CA PRO A 97 -12.66 13.64 14.40
C PRO A 97 -12.26 13.68 12.93
N GLY A 98 -13.16 13.31 12.01
CA GLY A 98 -12.92 13.35 10.58
C GLY A 98 -12.66 14.79 10.10
N SER A 99 -13.49 15.74 10.52
CA SER A 99 -13.32 17.15 10.18
C SER A 99 -11.98 17.72 10.66
N HIS A 100 -11.62 17.49 11.93
CA HIS A 100 -10.34 17.97 12.48
C HIS A 100 -9.13 17.30 11.81
N PHE A 101 -9.22 16.02 11.48
CA PHE A 101 -8.14 15.32 10.79
C PHE A 101 -7.98 15.81 9.35
N ALA A 102 -9.08 16.01 8.61
CA ALA A 102 -9.02 16.56 7.25
C ALA A 102 -8.31 17.92 7.22
N GLU A 103 -8.69 18.84 8.12
CA GLU A 103 -8.05 20.15 8.25
C GLU A 103 -6.55 20.03 8.49
N LYS A 104 -6.15 19.29 9.53
CA LYS A 104 -4.72 19.10 9.87
C LYS A 104 -3.92 18.39 8.78
N LEU A 105 -4.53 17.51 8.01
CA LEU A 105 -3.88 16.82 6.91
C LEU A 105 -3.65 17.77 5.72
N LEU A 106 -4.67 18.54 5.35
CA LEU A 106 -4.58 19.47 4.22
C LEU A 106 -3.60 20.61 4.48
N ASP A 107 -3.44 21.07 5.73
CA ASP A 107 -2.37 21.99 6.13
C ASP A 107 -0.95 21.50 5.78
N LYS A 108 -0.77 20.18 5.63
CA LYS A 108 0.51 19.55 5.29
C LYS A 108 0.63 19.17 3.81
N MET A 109 -0.44 19.33 3.04
CA MET A 109 -0.56 18.82 1.67
C MET A 109 -0.95 19.95 0.71
N PRO A 110 -0.04 20.94 0.50
CA PRO A 110 -0.33 22.06 -0.39
C PRO A 110 -0.69 21.59 -1.80
N GLY A 111 -1.74 22.17 -2.38
CA GLY A 111 -2.28 21.79 -3.69
C GLY A 111 -3.41 20.76 -3.66
N LEU A 112 -3.79 20.25 -2.48
CA LEU A 112 -4.97 19.40 -2.28
C LEU A 112 -6.05 20.11 -1.46
N ASP A 113 -7.33 19.86 -1.77
CA ASP A 113 -8.46 20.58 -1.16
C ASP A 113 -9.42 19.71 -0.34
N ARG A 114 -9.43 18.38 -0.55
CA ARG A 114 -10.44 17.47 -0.01
C ARG A 114 -9.85 16.10 0.30
N VAL A 115 -10.37 15.46 1.35
CA VAL A 115 -9.98 14.12 1.80
C VAL A 115 -11.15 13.16 1.63
N TYR A 116 -10.87 11.96 1.12
CA TYR A 116 -11.78 10.82 1.12
C TYR A 116 -11.17 9.71 1.97
N TYR A 117 -11.93 9.20 2.95
CA TYR A 117 -11.44 8.19 3.88
C TYR A 117 -11.68 6.76 3.37
N CYS A 118 -10.67 5.91 3.57
CA CYS A 118 -10.70 4.48 3.31
C CYS A 118 -10.08 3.74 4.49
N ASN A 119 -10.28 2.43 4.57
CA ASN A 119 -9.74 1.59 5.64
C ASN A 119 -8.39 0.96 5.27
N SER A 120 -7.98 1.06 4.01
CA SER A 120 -6.71 0.54 3.51
C SER A 120 -6.18 1.34 2.32
N GLY A 121 -4.89 1.17 2.01
CA GLY A 121 -4.29 1.68 0.78
C GLY A 121 -4.96 1.10 -0.48
N SER A 122 -5.33 -0.19 -0.47
CA SER A 122 -6.04 -0.82 -1.59
C SER A 122 -7.40 -0.14 -1.87
N GLU A 123 -8.18 0.16 -0.82
CA GLU A 123 -9.45 0.88 -0.97
C GLU A 123 -9.24 2.33 -1.45
N ALA A 124 -8.16 2.99 -1.03
CA ALA A 124 -7.81 4.33 -1.51
C ALA A 124 -7.50 4.32 -3.01
N ASN A 125 -6.74 3.34 -3.50
CA ASN A 125 -6.45 3.19 -4.92
C ASN A 125 -7.71 2.84 -5.74
N GLU A 126 -8.54 1.91 -5.28
CA GLU A 126 -9.85 1.63 -5.91
C GLU A 126 -10.70 2.91 -6.04
N LYS A 127 -10.71 3.75 -5.01
CA LYS A 127 -11.41 5.02 -5.05
C LYS A 127 -10.80 5.97 -6.08
N ALA A 128 -9.48 6.13 -6.11
CA ALA A 128 -8.78 6.96 -7.08
C ALA A 128 -9.06 6.50 -8.52
N PHE A 129 -8.99 5.20 -8.79
CA PHE A 129 -9.30 4.62 -10.10
C PHE A 129 -10.73 4.93 -10.54
N LYS A 130 -11.70 4.81 -9.62
CA LYS A 130 -13.10 5.19 -9.88
C LYS A 130 -13.26 6.69 -10.14
N MET A 131 -12.51 7.55 -9.44
CA MET A 131 -12.55 8.99 -9.70
C MET A 131 -12.02 9.32 -11.10
N VAL A 132 -10.89 8.74 -11.51
CA VAL A 132 -10.33 8.90 -12.86
C VAL A 132 -11.36 8.50 -13.92
N ARG A 133 -11.95 7.30 -13.79
CA ARG A 133 -12.96 6.82 -14.76
C ARG A 133 -14.24 7.65 -14.74
N GLN A 134 -14.68 8.14 -13.57
CA GLN A 134 -15.84 9.03 -13.49
C GLN A 134 -15.57 10.38 -14.18
N ILE A 135 -14.36 10.93 -14.01
CA ILE A 135 -13.93 12.15 -14.73
C ILE A 135 -13.90 11.88 -16.24
N ALA A 136 -13.39 10.72 -16.67
CA ALA A 136 -13.39 10.28 -18.07
C ALA A 136 -14.80 10.33 -18.68
N HIS A 137 -15.80 9.76 -18.00
CA HIS A 137 -17.19 9.80 -18.46
C HIS A 137 -17.76 11.22 -18.49
N LYS A 138 -17.51 12.03 -17.45
CA LYS A 138 -18.09 13.37 -17.33
C LYS A 138 -17.48 14.39 -18.30
N ARG A 139 -16.21 14.25 -18.67
CA ARG A 139 -15.45 15.28 -19.43
C ARG A 139 -14.93 14.82 -20.78
N TYR A 140 -14.76 13.52 -21.00
CA TYR A 140 -14.03 12.97 -22.15
C TYR A 140 -14.80 11.85 -22.87
N GLY A 141 -16.14 11.81 -22.72
CA GLY A 141 -16.98 10.79 -23.35
C GLY A 141 -16.64 9.35 -22.95
N GLY A 142 -16.00 9.15 -21.81
CA GLY A 142 -15.54 7.84 -21.32
C GLY A 142 -14.22 7.35 -21.92
N LYS A 143 -13.60 8.06 -22.86
CA LYS A 143 -12.38 7.59 -23.55
C LYS A 143 -11.13 7.63 -22.68
N LYS A 144 -10.94 8.70 -21.90
CA LYS A 144 -9.73 8.99 -21.12
C LYS A 144 -9.67 8.24 -19.78
N HIS A 145 -9.82 6.92 -19.80
CA HIS A 145 -10.05 6.07 -18.63
C HIS A 145 -8.89 5.11 -18.28
N LYS A 146 -7.89 4.95 -19.15
CA LYS A 146 -6.76 4.05 -18.90
C LYS A 146 -5.89 4.60 -17.78
N ILE A 147 -5.38 3.71 -16.94
CA ILE A 147 -4.52 4.05 -15.81
C ILE A 147 -3.18 3.35 -16.02
N LEU A 148 -2.11 4.12 -16.14
CA LEU A 148 -0.76 3.58 -16.26
C LEU A 148 -0.20 3.31 -14.86
N TYR A 149 0.52 2.20 -14.71
CA TYR A 149 1.20 1.80 -13.47
C TYR A 149 2.60 1.29 -13.79
N ARG A 150 3.53 1.36 -12.84
CA ARG A 150 4.92 1.00 -13.11
C ARG A 150 5.22 -0.44 -12.75
N ASP A 151 6.04 -1.07 -13.57
CA ASP A 151 6.66 -2.35 -13.25
C ASP A 151 7.36 -2.30 -11.88
N ARG A 152 7.25 -3.37 -11.08
CA ARG A 152 7.68 -3.50 -9.67
C ARG A 152 6.85 -2.75 -8.61
N ASP A 153 5.98 -1.82 -9.00
CA ASP A 153 5.17 -1.07 -8.03
C ASP A 153 4.09 -1.96 -7.35
N TYR A 154 3.77 -1.63 -6.10
CA TYR A 154 2.71 -2.21 -5.30
C TYR A 154 1.61 -1.18 -5.05
N HIS A 155 0.38 -1.53 -5.43
CA HIS A 155 -0.78 -0.64 -5.26
C HIS A 155 -1.91 -1.28 -4.44
N GLY A 156 -1.67 -2.42 -3.80
CA GLY A 156 -2.67 -3.14 -3.00
C GLY A 156 -3.02 -4.52 -3.56
N THR A 157 -4.06 -5.14 -2.98
CA THR A 157 -4.43 -6.54 -3.30
C THR A 157 -5.91 -6.76 -3.59
N THR A 158 -6.73 -5.71 -3.76
CA THR A 158 -8.03 -5.89 -4.42
C THR A 158 -7.80 -6.22 -5.89
N ILE A 159 -8.78 -6.81 -6.58
CA ILE A 159 -8.64 -7.15 -8.01
C ILE A 159 -8.27 -5.92 -8.85
N GLY A 160 -8.85 -4.75 -8.60
CA GLY A 160 -8.47 -3.51 -9.30
C GLY A 160 -7.03 -3.07 -8.99
N CYS A 161 -6.57 -3.21 -7.74
CA CYS A 161 -5.19 -2.92 -7.38
C CYS A 161 -4.20 -3.93 -7.98
N LEU A 162 -4.53 -5.22 -8.03
CA LEU A 162 -3.71 -6.24 -8.70
C LEU A 162 -3.65 -6.01 -10.21
N SER A 163 -4.71 -5.44 -10.81
CA SER A 163 -4.71 -5.01 -12.21
C SER A 163 -3.72 -3.87 -12.48
N ALA A 164 -3.41 -3.08 -11.44
CA ALA A 164 -2.37 -2.06 -11.42
C ALA A 164 -1.11 -2.52 -10.66
N GLY A 165 -0.93 -3.81 -10.43
CA GLY A 165 0.21 -4.33 -9.66
C GLY A 165 1.39 -4.65 -10.58
N GLY A 166 2.56 -4.06 -10.32
CA GLY A 166 3.79 -4.33 -11.05
C GLY A 166 4.57 -5.55 -10.56
N GLN A 167 4.02 -6.36 -9.64
CA GLN A 167 4.69 -7.52 -9.05
C GLN A 167 4.12 -8.82 -9.57
N ASP A 168 4.73 -9.36 -10.64
CA ASP A 168 4.20 -10.51 -11.37
C ASP A 168 4.06 -11.76 -10.49
N GLU A 169 5.02 -12.04 -9.59
CA GLU A 169 4.92 -13.19 -8.67
C GLU A 169 3.77 -13.06 -7.69
N ARG A 170 3.50 -11.83 -7.23
CA ARG A 170 2.36 -11.55 -6.34
C ARG A 170 1.05 -11.71 -7.09
N ASN A 171 1.01 -11.42 -8.38
CA ASN A 171 -0.19 -11.44 -9.19
C ASN A 171 -0.52 -12.83 -9.79
N ALA A 172 0.47 -13.71 -9.93
CA ALA A 172 0.44 -14.91 -10.77
C ALA A 172 -0.79 -15.83 -10.61
N GLN A 173 -1.43 -15.85 -9.44
CA GLN A 173 -2.50 -16.78 -9.09
C GLN A 173 -3.91 -16.16 -9.00
N TYR A 174 -4.07 -14.87 -9.30
CA TYR A 174 -5.31 -14.14 -9.00
C TYR A 174 -6.07 -13.61 -10.23
N GLY A 175 -5.56 -13.86 -11.43
CA GLY A 175 -6.19 -13.42 -12.67
C GLY A 175 -7.49 -14.19 -13.01
N PRO A 176 -8.28 -13.71 -14.00
CA PRO A 176 -8.03 -12.55 -14.86
C PRO A 176 -8.26 -11.20 -14.17
N PHE A 177 -7.55 -10.16 -14.64
CA PHE A 177 -7.59 -8.82 -14.07
C PHE A 177 -8.53 -7.87 -14.81
N ALA A 178 -8.83 -6.72 -14.19
CA ALA A 178 -9.67 -5.70 -14.78
C ALA A 178 -8.96 -5.01 -15.96
N PRO A 179 -9.68 -4.70 -17.06
CA PRO A 179 -9.09 -4.02 -18.20
C PRO A 179 -8.85 -2.54 -17.91
N GLY A 180 -8.08 -1.88 -18.80
CA GLY A 180 -7.81 -0.44 -18.73
C GLY A 180 -6.70 -0.05 -17.76
N PHE A 181 -5.84 -1.00 -17.39
CA PHE A 181 -4.59 -0.77 -16.68
C PHE A 181 -3.43 -1.15 -17.59
N VAL A 182 -2.42 -0.28 -17.71
CA VAL A 182 -1.31 -0.45 -18.65
C VAL A 182 0.01 -0.30 -17.91
N ARG A 183 0.89 -1.29 -18.06
CA ARG A 183 2.20 -1.28 -17.41
C ARG A 183 3.18 -0.35 -18.15
N VAL A 184 3.95 0.43 -17.40
CA VAL A 184 5.10 1.19 -17.88
C VAL A 184 6.40 0.64 -17.28
N PRO A 185 7.56 0.82 -17.93
CA PRO A 185 8.83 0.28 -17.42
C PRO A 185 9.26 0.87 -16.08
N HIS A 186 10.02 0.09 -15.30
CA HIS A 186 10.64 0.54 -14.06
C HIS A 186 11.78 1.56 -14.29
N CYS A 187 12.16 2.30 -13.25
CA CYS A 187 13.30 3.21 -13.24
C CYS A 187 14.48 2.72 -12.37
N LEU A 188 14.68 1.41 -12.24
CA LEU A 188 15.80 0.82 -11.49
C LEU A 188 17.12 0.95 -12.27
N GLU A 189 17.84 2.04 -12.05
CA GLU A 189 19.11 2.35 -12.74
C GLU A 189 20.18 1.27 -12.56
N TYR A 190 20.23 0.62 -11.39
CA TYR A 190 21.14 -0.50 -11.13
C TYR A 190 20.96 -1.68 -12.09
N ARG A 191 19.75 -1.81 -12.67
CA ARG A 191 19.41 -2.83 -13.69
C ARG A 191 19.19 -2.22 -15.08
N SER A 192 19.73 -1.04 -15.35
CA SER A 192 19.61 -0.39 -16.67
C SER A 192 20.15 -1.25 -17.81
N PHE A 193 21.15 -2.11 -17.55
CA PHE A 193 21.69 -3.05 -18.51
C PHE A 193 20.68 -4.11 -19.01
N GLU A 194 19.55 -4.30 -18.31
CA GLU A 194 18.44 -5.17 -18.72
C GLU A 194 17.44 -4.44 -19.65
N GLN A 195 17.62 -3.13 -19.86
CA GLN A 195 16.72 -2.29 -20.64
C GLN A 195 17.40 -1.84 -21.93
N ASP A 196 16.87 -2.31 -23.06
CA ASP A 196 17.42 -2.03 -24.38
C ASP A 196 17.48 -0.51 -24.66
N GLY A 197 18.69 -0.03 -24.95
CA GLY A 197 18.95 1.38 -25.26
C GLY A 197 19.01 2.30 -24.05
N ALA A 198 19.07 1.77 -22.82
CA ALA A 198 19.32 2.58 -21.63
C ALA A 198 20.72 3.22 -21.67
N PRO A 199 20.84 4.54 -21.43
CA PRO A 199 22.13 5.21 -21.41
C PRO A 199 22.83 5.00 -20.06
N GLN A 200 24.16 5.19 -20.05
CA GLN A 200 24.94 5.21 -18.80
C GLN A 200 24.81 6.55 -18.05
N GLU A 201 24.56 7.64 -18.77
CA GLU A 201 24.35 8.98 -18.23
C GLU A 201 22.93 9.44 -18.55
N ASN A 202 22.34 10.30 -17.71
CA ASN A 202 20.97 10.80 -17.89
C ASN A 202 19.91 9.69 -17.96
N TYR A 203 20.11 8.60 -17.21
CA TYR A 203 19.17 7.47 -17.17
C TYR A 203 17.77 7.89 -16.67
N GLY A 204 17.67 8.80 -15.70
CA GLY A 204 16.37 9.19 -15.14
C GLY A 204 15.41 9.83 -16.14
N PRO A 205 15.81 10.89 -16.86
CA PRO A 205 14.99 11.45 -17.94
C PRO A 205 14.68 10.42 -19.04
N TRP A 206 15.66 9.60 -19.43
CA TRP A 206 15.44 8.53 -20.42
C TRP A 206 14.39 7.50 -19.94
N ALA A 207 14.43 7.11 -18.66
CA ALA A 207 13.47 6.17 -18.08
C ALA A 207 12.06 6.77 -18.04
N ALA A 208 11.93 8.07 -17.76
CA ALA A 208 10.67 8.79 -17.83
C ALA A 208 10.13 8.87 -19.28
N ASP A 209 10.99 9.08 -20.28
CA ASP A 209 10.58 9.05 -21.70
C ASP A 209 10.02 7.69 -22.15
N GLN A 210 10.36 6.60 -21.44
CA GLN A 210 9.74 5.30 -21.74
C GLN A 210 8.25 5.27 -21.36
N ILE A 211 7.83 6.08 -20.38
CA ILE A 211 6.41 6.27 -20.06
C ILE A 211 5.71 6.99 -21.21
N GLU A 212 6.33 8.04 -21.77
CA GLU A 212 5.79 8.77 -22.93
C GLU A 212 5.57 7.86 -24.13
N LYS A 213 6.51 6.96 -24.43
CA LYS A 213 6.35 5.96 -25.51
C LYS A 213 5.09 5.11 -25.31
N VAL A 214 4.80 4.68 -24.08
CA VAL A 214 3.59 3.92 -23.76
C VAL A 214 2.34 4.80 -23.91
N ILE A 215 2.37 6.06 -23.43
CA ILE A 215 1.25 7.01 -23.59
C ILE A 215 0.92 7.21 -25.07
N LEU A 216 1.93 7.41 -25.93
CA LEU A 216 1.76 7.58 -27.37
C LEU A 216 1.21 6.32 -28.04
N ALA A 217 1.69 5.14 -27.65
CA ALA A 217 1.22 3.86 -28.18
C ALA A 217 -0.25 3.57 -27.79
N GLU A 218 -0.66 3.92 -26.56
CA GLU A 218 -2.02 3.73 -26.07
C GLU A 218 -3.02 4.79 -26.58
N GLY A 219 -2.52 5.91 -27.11
CA GLY A 219 -3.31 7.09 -27.46
C GLY A 219 -3.46 8.04 -26.26
N PRO A 220 -2.83 9.24 -26.28
CA PRO A 220 -2.86 10.19 -25.15
C PRO A 220 -4.28 10.61 -24.71
N GLU A 221 -5.24 10.59 -25.63
CA GLU A 221 -6.66 10.85 -25.38
C GLU A 221 -7.37 9.75 -24.58
N THR A 222 -6.74 8.58 -24.42
CA THR A 222 -7.27 7.44 -23.67
C THR A 222 -6.68 7.30 -22.26
N VAL A 223 -5.53 7.90 -22.00
CA VAL A 223 -4.82 7.84 -20.71
C VAL A 223 -5.35 8.89 -19.74
N GLY A 224 -5.93 8.45 -18.62
CA GLY A 224 -6.54 9.29 -17.59
C GLY A 224 -5.67 9.56 -16.37
N ALA A 225 -4.76 8.65 -16.04
CA ALA A 225 -3.85 8.82 -14.90
C ALA A 225 -2.59 7.97 -15.02
N LEU A 226 -1.56 8.38 -14.30
CA LEU A 226 -0.35 7.64 -14.00
C LEU A 226 -0.30 7.42 -12.48
N CYS A 227 -0.30 6.17 -12.04
CA CYS A 227 -0.29 5.77 -10.63
C CYS A 227 1.08 5.17 -10.32
N LEU A 228 1.88 5.87 -9.53
CA LEU A 228 3.27 5.50 -9.24
C LEU A 228 3.59 5.73 -7.78
N GLU A 229 4.41 4.86 -7.20
CA GLU A 229 5.05 5.11 -5.91
C GLU A 229 6.20 6.12 -6.06
N PRO A 230 6.34 7.14 -5.19
CA PRO A 230 7.49 8.04 -5.20
C PRO A 230 8.84 7.32 -5.08
N VAL A 231 8.87 6.28 -4.23
CA VAL A 231 9.93 5.28 -4.09
C VAL A 231 9.23 3.93 -4.12
N THR A 232 9.60 3.04 -5.04
CA THR A 232 8.98 1.71 -5.12
C THR A 232 9.38 0.90 -3.89
N ALA A 233 8.49 0.77 -2.91
CA ALA A 233 8.83 0.12 -1.64
C ALA A 233 8.82 -1.40 -1.77
N GLY A 234 7.65 -1.96 -2.08
CA GLY A 234 7.46 -3.42 -2.16
C GLY A 234 8.28 -4.11 -3.25
N GLY A 235 8.71 -3.38 -4.28
CA GLY A 235 9.53 -3.87 -5.37
C GLY A 235 11.04 -3.88 -5.08
N GLY A 236 11.46 -3.44 -3.89
CA GLY A 236 12.86 -3.51 -3.44
C GLY A 236 13.48 -2.18 -2.97
N VAL A 237 12.68 -1.22 -2.49
CA VAL A 237 13.14 0.12 -2.06
C VAL A 237 13.95 0.81 -3.16
N ILE A 238 13.30 1.04 -4.30
CA ILE A 238 13.92 1.60 -5.50
C ILE A 238 13.69 3.11 -5.49
N CYS A 239 14.77 3.85 -5.22
CA CYS A 239 14.76 5.30 -5.34
C CYS A 239 14.74 5.70 -6.83
N PRO A 240 13.96 6.72 -7.20
CA PRO A 240 14.00 7.28 -8.54
C PRO A 240 15.40 7.85 -8.82
N PRO A 241 15.95 7.65 -10.03
CA PRO A 241 17.19 8.31 -10.45
C PRO A 241 16.96 9.80 -10.65
N ASP A 242 18.04 10.58 -10.63
CA ASP A 242 17.99 12.04 -10.79
C ASP A 242 17.29 12.44 -12.10
N GLY A 243 16.45 13.48 -12.04
CA GLY A 243 15.70 13.99 -13.20
C GLY A 243 14.46 13.17 -13.59
N TYR A 244 14.21 12.01 -12.97
CA TYR A 244 13.06 11.17 -13.31
C TYR A 244 11.72 11.85 -13.00
N TRP A 245 11.54 12.36 -11.78
CA TRP A 245 10.25 12.93 -11.38
C TRP A 245 9.95 14.25 -12.06
N GLU A 246 10.98 15.08 -12.29
CA GLU A 246 10.88 16.30 -13.07
C GLU A 246 10.36 15.98 -14.48
N ARG A 247 10.97 14.99 -15.14
CA ARG A 247 10.57 14.57 -16.49
C ARG A 247 9.21 13.86 -16.54
N VAL A 248 8.80 13.15 -15.49
CA VAL A 248 7.45 12.55 -15.39
C VAL A 248 6.35 13.61 -15.22
N GLN A 249 6.68 14.76 -14.63
CA GLN A 249 5.71 15.85 -14.43
C GLN A 249 5.46 16.69 -15.69
N GLU A 250 6.44 16.79 -16.58
CA GLU A 250 6.35 17.49 -17.89
C GLU A 250 5.38 16.79 -18.87
#